data_AF-A0A382M682-F1
#
_entry.id   AF-A0A382M682-F1
#
_cell.length_a   1.000
_cell.length_b   1.000
_cell.length_c   1.000
_cell.angle_alpha   90.00
_cell.angle_beta   90.00
_cell.angle_gamma   90.00
#
_symmetry.space_group_name_H-M   'P 1'
#
loop_
_entity.id
_entity.type
_entity.pdbx_description
1 polymer ?
#
loop_
_entity_poly.entity_id
_entity_poly.type
_entity_poly.pdbx_seq_one_letter_code
_entity_poly.pdbx_strand_id
1 'polypeptide(L)'
;MEQTQVKKGGRPKLKPGEKGQYNVSRKQQAKLRVQKKETKARRKKSEATVKKIKQTIAKPSGSKIIEQETLDAAPKAVRDLVEDTSEIIFKPNDGPQTDFLASPERDVFYGGAAGGGKSYALIADLLRYCDNPNHRALVIRRTLDELTELINKSREFYPKAFPGAVFREAKSMWQFPSGATAWFSYLDKDKDVSRYQGQSFTWIGIDEITHYPTPYVWEYLRSRLRTTDPS
;
A
#
# COMPACT_ATOMS: atom_id res chain seq x y z
N MET A 1 81.89 -15.11 1.40
CA MET A 1 80.91 -16.14 1.78
C MET A 1 79.61 -15.43 2.12
N GLU A 2 78.67 -15.39 1.19
CA GLU A 2 77.38 -14.71 1.38
C GLU A 2 76.29 -15.75 1.14
N GLN A 3 75.62 -16.18 2.21
CA GLN A 3 74.55 -17.17 2.16
C GLN A 3 73.22 -16.45 1.93
N THR A 4 72.68 -16.58 0.71
CA THR A 4 71.35 -16.10 0.35
C THR A 4 70.29 -16.99 0.99
N GLN A 5 69.53 -16.46 1.96
CA GLN A 5 68.40 -17.18 2.56
C GLN A 5 67.26 -17.35 1.55
N VAL A 6 67.01 -18.58 1.12
CA VAL A 6 65.85 -18.93 0.28
C VAL A 6 64.57 -18.86 1.13
N LYS A 7 63.66 -17.94 0.78
CA LYS A 7 62.33 -17.85 1.41
C LYS A 7 61.56 -19.16 1.16
N LYS A 8 61.21 -19.89 2.22
CA LYS A 8 60.35 -21.08 2.15
C LYS A 8 59.00 -20.70 1.51
N GLY A 9 58.69 -21.32 0.36
CA GLY A 9 57.42 -21.17 -0.32
C GLY A 9 56.25 -21.56 0.58
N GLY A 10 55.17 -20.77 0.55
CA GLY A 10 53.95 -21.06 1.31
C GLY A 10 53.36 -22.42 0.97
N ARG A 11 52.68 -23.05 1.94
CA ARG A 11 52.07 -24.38 1.79
C ARG A 11 51.17 -24.44 0.55
N PRO A 12 51.22 -25.51 -0.27
CA PRO A 12 50.45 -25.61 -1.51
C PRO A 12 48.94 -25.39 -1.27
N LYS A 13 48.25 -24.78 -2.25
CA LYS A 13 46.78 -24.69 -2.23
C LYS A 13 46.20 -26.09 -2.46
N LEU A 14 45.20 -26.45 -1.65
CA LEU A 14 44.39 -27.67 -1.85
C LEU A 14 43.81 -27.71 -3.25
N LYS A 15 43.66 -28.92 -3.80
CA LYS A 15 42.92 -29.13 -5.04
C LYS A 15 41.41 -28.90 -4.79
N PRO A 16 40.63 -28.59 -5.84
CA PRO A 16 39.18 -28.44 -5.72
C PRO A 16 38.55 -29.71 -5.09
N GLY A 17 37.84 -29.57 -3.97
CA GLY A 17 37.18 -30.67 -3.25
C GLY A 17 37.99 -31.33 -2.13
N GLU A 18 39.27 -31.00 -1.98
CA GLU A 18 40.15 -31.61 -0.98
C GLU A 18 39.97 -30.91 0.39
N LYS A 19 39.62 -31.67 1.43
CA LYS A 19 39.42 -31.12 2.80
C LYS A 19 40.75 -31.12 3.55
N GLY A 20 41.38 -29.95 3.70
CA GLY A 20 42.57 -29.80 4.53
C GLY A 20 42.29 -29.12 5.87
N GLN A 21 43.01 -29.53 6.92
CA GLN A 21 43.08 -28.81 8.19
C GLN A 21 44.04 -27.61 8.06
N TYR A 22 43.55 -26.50 7.50
CA TYR A 22 44.27 -25.23 7.54
C TYR A 22 43.93 -24.52 8.85
N ASN A 23 44.95 -24.14 9.63
CA ASN A 23 44.78 -23.18 10.71
C ASN A 23 44.48 -21.80 10.10
N VAL A 24 43.20 -21.48 9.98
CA VAL A 24 42.74 -20.20 9.46
C VAL A 24 43.21 -19.08 10.38
N SER A 25 43.77 -18.00 9.81
CA SER A 25 44.21 -16.81 10.57
C SER A 25 43.08 -16.29 11.47
N ARG A 26 43.43 -15.75 12.65
CA ARG A 26 42.47 -15.13 13.59
C ARG A 26 41.54 -14.12 12.89
N LYS A 27 42.08 -13.34 11.93
CA LYS A 27 41.32 -12.37 11.13
C LYS A 27 40.27 -13.05 10.23
N GLN A 28 40.63 -14.20 9.64
CA GLN A 28 39.75 -14.97 8.76
C GLN A 28 38.67 -15.74 9.56
N GLN A 29 39.01 -16.25 10.74
CA GLN A 29 38.05 -16.85 11.68
C GLN A 29 37.03 -15.82 12.17
N ALA A 30 37.46 -14.59 12.50
CA ALA A 30 36.57 -13.50 12.87
C ALA A 30 35.61 -13.15 11.71
N LYS A 31 36.11 -13.04 10.47
CA LYS A 31 35.28 -12.79 9.28
C LYS A 31 34.22 -13.87 9.07
N LEU A 32 34.60 -15.16 9.20
CA LEU A 32 33.66 -16.28 9.10
C LEU A 32 32.61 -16.28 10.22
N ARG A 33 32.99 -15.91 11.45
CA ARG A 33 32.05 -15.76 12.58
C ARG A 33 31.03 -14.65 12.32
N VAL A 34 31.46 -13.51 11.80
CA VAL A 34 30.56 -12.39 11.42
C VAL A 34 29.61 -12.84 10.30
N GLN A 35 30.13 -13.43 9.23
CA GLN A 35 29.30 -13.95 8.12
C GLN A 35 28.27 -14.98 8.59
N LYS A 36 28.64 -15.90 9.49
CA LYS A 36 27.71 -16.87 10.10
C LYS A 36 26.62 -16.19 10.95
N LYS A 37 26.97 -15.14 11.70
CA LYS A 37 25.99 -14.36 12.48
C LYS A 37 25.04 -13.60 11.56
N GLU A 38 25.55 -12.93 10.53
CA GLU A 38 24.75 -12.19 9.54
C GLU A 38 23.78 -13.10 8.79
N THR A 39 24.25 -14.24 8.29
CA THR A 39 23.40 -15.22 7.60
C THR A 39 22.32 -15.79 8.49
N LYS A 40 22.63 -16.12 9.76
CA LYS A 40 21.62 -16.57 10.74
C LYS A 40 20.58 -15.48 11.04
N ALA A 41 21.02 -14.23 11.16
CA ALA A 41 20.11 -13.09 11.39
C ALA A 41 19.20 -12.84 10.18
N ARG A 42 19.75 -12.83 8.96
CA ARG A 42 18.99 -12.71 7.70
C ARG A 42 17.93 -13.80 7.56
N ARG A 43 18.31 -15.06 7.83
CA ARG A 43 17.38 -16.20 7.78
C ARG A 43 16.22 -16.06 8.78
N LYS A 44 16.51 -15.67 10.02
CA LYS A 44 15.46 -15.40 11.02
C LYS A 44 14.52 -14.27 10.58
N LYS A 45 15.07 -13.19 10.02
CA LYS A 45 14.27 -12.07 9.50
C LYS A 45 13.36 -12.53 8.35
N SER A 46 13.89 -13.27 7.39
CA SER A 46 13.07 -13.81 6.28
C SER A 46 12.00 -14.79 6.76
N GLU A 47 12.30 -15.67 7.71
CA GLU A 47 11.32 -16.60 8.28
C GLU A 47 10.17 -15.84 8.99
N ALA A 48 10.49 -14.76 9.71
CA ALA A 48 9.49 -13.90 10.33
C ALA A 48 8.61 -13.18 9.30
N THR A 49 9.21 -12.61 8.24
CA THR A 49 8.46 -11.96 7.13
C THR A 49 7.52 -12.93 6.44
N VAL A 50 8.01 -14.13 6.09
CA VAL A 50 7.19 -15.17 5.44
C VAL A 50 6.05 -15.62 6.36
N LYS A 51 6.29 -15.71 7.67
CA LYS A 51 5.24 -16.02 8.64
C LYS A 51 4.16 -14.93 8.69
N LYS A 52 4.55 -13.65 8.70
CA LYS A 52 3.61 -12.50 8.65
C LYS A 52 2.75 -12.56 7.40
N ILE A 53 3.36 -12.74 6.22
CA ILE A 53 2.64 -12.85 4.94
C ILE A 53 1.67 -14.04 4.94
N LYS A 54 2.13 -15.24 5.35
CA LYS A 54 1.25 -16.43 5.44
C LYS A 54 0.06 -16.20 6.37
N GLN A 55 0.28 -15.58 7.53
CA GLN A 55 -0.80 -15.28 8.47
C GLN A 55 -1.80 -14.30 7.86
N THR A 56 -1.35 -13.26 7.15
CA THR A 56 -2.24 -12.32 6.46
C THR A 56 -3.06 -13.00 5.37
N ILE A 57 -2.43 -13.85 4.54
CA ILE A 57 -3.12 -14.55 3.45
C ILE A 57 -4.12 -15.59 3.99
N ALA A 58 -3.78 -16.27 5.07
CA ALA A 58 -4.59 -17.33 5.67
C ALA A 58 -5.74 -16.83 6.54
N LYS A 59 -5.87 -15.51 6.80
CA LYS A 59 -7.01 -14.98 7.54
C LYS A 59 -8.32 -15.29 6.79
N PRO A 60 -9.26 -16.04 7.40
CA PRO A 60 -10.51 -16.44 6.76
C PRO A 60 -11.55 -15.31 6.71
N SER A 61 -11.41 -14.30 7.58
CA SER A 61 -12.25 -13.10 7.62
C SER A 61 -11.41 -11.88 7.98
N GLY A 62 -11.66 -10.76 7.31
CA GLY A 62 -10.93 -9.49 7.44
C GLY A 62 -10.06 -9.13 6.22
N SER A 63 -9.75 -7.84 6.07
CA SER A 63 -8.98 -7.30 4.95
C SER A 63 -7.55 -7.85 4.93
N LYS A 64 -7.14 -8.45 3.81
CA LYS A 64 -5.80 -9.04 3.62
C LYS A 64 -4.83 -7.97 3.13
N ILE A 65 -4.44 -7.06 4.02
CA ILE A 65 -3.53 -5.96 3.67
C ILE A 65 -2.08 -6.40 3.87
N ILE A 66 -1.28 -6.30 2.82
CA ILE A 66 0.16 -6.54 2.85
C ILE A 66 0.85 -5.26 2.40
N GLU A 67 1.62 -4.64 3.30
CA GLU A 67 2.46 -3.49 2.97
C GLU A 67 3.55 -3.86 1.97
N GLN A 68 3.84 -2.97 1.03
CA GLN A 68 4.86 -3.19 0.00
C GLN A 68 6.24 -3.46 0.60
N GLU A 69 6.63 -2.76 1.67
CA GLU A 69 7.89 -3.02 2.39
C GLU A 69 7.98 -4.45 2.95
N THR A 70 6.85 -4.98 3.43
CA THR A 70 6.78 -6.36 3.93
C THR A 70 6.96 -7.36 2.77
N LEU A 71 6.38 -7.07 1.60
CA LEU A 71 6.54 -7.88 0.39
C LEU A 71 7.97 -7.81 -0.16
N ASP A 72 8.58 -6.63 -0.19
CA ASP A 72 9.96 -6.38 -0.61
C ASP A 72 11.02 -6.90 0.37
N ALA A 73 10.63 -7.21 1.60
CA ALA A 73 11.49 -7.94 2.54
C ALA A 73 11.40 -9.46 2.36
N ALA A 74 10.41 -9.97 1.62
CA ALA A 74 10.21 -11.40 1.42
C ALA A 74 11.24 -12.01 0.46
N PRO A 75 11.59 -13.30 0.59
CA PRO A 75 12.40 -14.01 -0.40
C PRO A 75 11.75 -13.98 -1.79
N LYS A 76 12.56 -13.95 -2.86
CA LYS A 76 12.07 -13.90 -4.24
C LYS A 76 10.99 -14.93 -4.55
N ALA A 77 11.20 -16.20 -4.16
CA ALA A 77 10.23 -17.27 -4.36
C ALA A 77 8.85 -17.03 -3.72
N VAL A 78 8.77 -16.21 -2.66
CA VAL A 78 7.50 -15.85 -2.02
C VAL A 78 6.83 -14.68 -2.73
N ARG A 79 7.61 -13.75 -3.29
CA ARG A 79 7.07 -12.65 -4.11
C ARG A 79 6.50 -13.19 -5.41
N ASP A 80 7.29 -13.99 -6.13
CA ASP A 80 6.88 -14.63 -7.38
C ASP A 80 5.58 -15.43 -7.16
N LEU A 81 5.48 -16.19 -6.07
CA LEU A 81 4.26 -16.93 -5.73
C LEU A 81 3.07 -15.99 -5.49
N VAL A 82 3.24 -14.90 -4.74
CA VAL A 82 2.16 -13.95 -4.44
C VAL A 82 1.70 -13.24 -5.71
N GLU A 83 2.63 -12.84 -6.59
CA GLU A 83 2.33 -12.23 -7.89
C GLU A 83 1.62 -13.21 -8.83
N ASP A 84 2.06 -14.47 -8.89
CA ASP A 84 1.49 -15.49 -9.79
C ASP A 84 0.12 -16.01 -9.33
N THR A 85 -0.17 -15.99 -8.03
CA THR A 85 -1.46 -16.49 -7.49
C THR A 85 -2.50 -15.41 -7.22
N SER A 86 -2.11 -14.14 -7.15
CA SER A 86 -3.04 -13.05 -6.85
C SER A 86 -3.51 -12.38 -8.13
N GLU A 87 -4.82 -12.42 -8.41
CA GLU A 87 -5.41 -11.55 -9.43
C GLU A 87 -5.12 -10.10 -9.03
N ILE A 88 -4.30 -9.39 -9.83
CA ILE A 88 -4.03 -7.97 -9.61
C ILE A 88 -5.29 -7.20 -10.00
N ILE A 89 -6.09 -6.85 -8.98
CA ILE A 89 -7.33 -6.11 -9.18
C ILE A 89 -7.03 -4.64 -9.55
N PHE A 90 -5.99 -4.06 -8.96
CA PHE A 90 -5.56 -2.70 -9.23
C PHE A 90 -4.06 -2.55 -9.03
N LYS A 91 -3.41 -1.84 -9.94
CA LYS A 91 -2.04 -1.36 -9.82
C LYS A 91 -2.01 0.07 -10.36
N PRO A 92 -1.48 1.05 -9.60
CA PRO A 92 -1.37 2.40 -10.11
C PRO A 92 -0.36 2.47 -11.26
N ASN A 93 -0.61 3.39 -12.18
CA ASN A 93 0.34 3.75 -13.22
C ASN A 93 1.55 4.46 -12.60
N ASP A 94 2.72 4.24 -13.20
CA ASP A 94 3.94 4.94 -12.81
C ASP A 94 3.77 6.46 -12.97
N GLY A 95 4.36 7.22 -12.05
CA GLY A 95 4.30 8.68 -12.04
C GLY A 95 3.11 9.22 -11.22
N PRO A 96 2.36 10.23 -11.71
CA PRO A 96 1.47 11.05 -10.87
C PRO A 96 0.40 10.28 -10.11
N GLN A 97 -0.10 9.15 -10.65
CA GLN A 97 -1.08 8.33 -9.95
C GLN A 97 -0.49 7.62 -8.74
N THR A 98 0.72 7.09 -8.89
CA THR A 98 1.46 6.48 -7.78
C THR A 98 1.84 7.53 -6.75
N ASP A 99 2.30 8.70 -7.19
CA ASP A 99 2.68 9.81 -6.29
C ASP A 99 1.48 10.29 -5.45
N PHE A 100 0.31 10.44 -6.08
CA PHE A 100 -0.93 10.77 -5.37
C PHE A 100 -1.30 9.72 -4.32
N LEU A 101 -1.26 8.44 -4.68
CA LEU A 101 -1.61 7.33 -3.78
C LEU A 101 -0.57 7.06 -2.69
N ALA A 102 0.65 7.56 -2.84
CA ALA A 102 1.72 7.46 -1.84
C ALA A 102 1.83 8.71 -0.95
N SER A 103 1.12 9.79 -1.30
CA SER A 103 1.17 11.09 -0.63
C SER A 103 0.74 10.99 0.85
N PRO A 104 1.59 11.38 1.81
CA PRO A 104 1.25 11.44 3.23
C PRO A 104 0.53 12.74 3.64
N GLU A 105 0.45 13.71 2.73
CA GLU A 105 -0.12 15.03 2.99
C GLU A 105 -1.62 14.93 3.29
N ARG A 106 -2.09 15.82 4.16
CA ARG A 106 -3.50 15.87 4.55
C ARG A 106 -4.43 16.24 3.39
N ASP A 107 -4.00 17.21 2.59
CA ASP A 107 -4.73 17.69 1.43
C ASP A 107 -3.84 17.49 0.20
N VAL A 108 -4.33 16.71 -0.77
CA VAL A 108 -3.57 16.36 -1.98
C VAL A 108 -4.40 16.70 -3.19
N PHE A 109 -3.82 17.42 -4.14
CA PHE A 109 -4.46 17.76 -5.40
C PHE A 109 -3.82 16.96 -6.54
N TYR A 110 -4.62 16.11 -7.19
CA TYR A 110 -4.19 15.38 -8.38
C TYR A 110 -4.78 16.03 -9.64
N GLY A 111 -3.98 16.91 -10.26
CA GLY A 111 -4.29 17.54 -11.55
C GLY A 111 -3.77 16.76 -12.77
N GLY A 112 -3.98 17.30 -13.96
CA GLY A 112 -3.44 16.76 -15.22
C GLY A 112 -4.51 16.48 -16.29
N ALA A 113 -4.08 15.92 -17.41
CA ALA A 113 -4.91 15.69 -18.59
C ALA A 113 -6.03 14.65 -18.38
N ALA A 114 -6.97 14.61 -19.33
CA ALA A 114 -7.95 13.54 -19.42
C ALA A 114 -7.25 12.18 -19.61
N GLY A 115 -7.81 11.12 -19.03
CA GLY A 115 -7.24 9.77 -19.11
C GLY A 115 -6.09 9.48 -18.14
N GLY A 116 -5.63 10.46 -17.34
CA GLY A 116 -4.55 10.27 -16.35
C GLY A 116 -4.90 9.39 -15.13
N GLY A 117 -6.08 8.78 -15.10
CA GLY A 117 -6.48 7.89 -14.00
C GLY A 117 -6.88 8.58 -12.69
N LYS A 118 -7.11 9.90 -12.69
CA LYS A 118 -7.45 10.71 -11.50
C LYS A 118 -8.62 10.15 -10.70
N SER A 119 -9.76 9.94 -11.36
CA SER A 119 -10.98 9.45 -10.71
C SER A 119 -10.83 8.01 -10.18
N TYR A 120 -10.06 7.18 -10.89
CA TYR A 120 -9.78 5.82 -10.43
C TYR A 120 -8.81 5.82 -9.23
N ALA A 121 -7.84 6.74 -9.23
CA ALA A 121 -6.96 6.96 -8.09
C ALA A 121 -7.74 7.42 -6.86
N LEU A 122 -8.74 8.29 -7.04
CA LEU A 122 -9.57 8.78 -5.94
C LEU A 122 -10.38 7.65 -5.26
N ILE A 123 -11.01 6.77 -6.04
CA ILE A 123 -11.73 5.61 -5.49
C ILE A 123 -10.80 4.55 -4.93
N ALA A 124 -9.56 4.45 -5.44
CA ALA A 124 -8.54 3.57 -4.87
C ALA A 124 -8.01 4.10 -3.54
N ASP A 125 -7.75 5.42 -3.43
CA ASP A 125 -7.25 6.05 -2.21
C ASP A 125 -8.24 5.91 -1.04
N LEU A 126 -9.54 6.01 -1.34
CA LEU A 126 -10.60 5.77 -0.37
C LEU A 126 -10.42 4.44 0.38
N LEU A 127 -9.97 3.39 -0.31
CA LEU A 127 -9.83 2.06 0.28
C LEU A 127 -8.73 1.94 1.33
N ARG A 128 -7.83 2.94 1.42
CA ARG A 128 -6.67 2.96 2.32
C ARG A 128 -7.04 2.68 3.79
N TYR A 129 -8.22 3.12 4.22
CA TYR A 129 -8.69 3.00 5.60
C TYR A 129 -9.98 2.17 5.74
N CYS A 130 -10.38 1.45 4.69
CA CYS A 130 -11.63 0.68 4.69
C CYS A 130 -11.60 -0.55 5.61
N ASP A 131 -10.47 -0.89 6.22
CA ASP A 131 -10.35 -1.87 7.28
C ASP A 131 -10.62 -1.30 8.68
N ASN A 132 -10.61 0.04 8.84
CA ASN A 132 -10.96 0.70 10.10
C ASN A 132 -12.50 0.94 10.19
N PRO A 133 -13.20 0.39 11.21
CA PRO A 133 -14.65 0.60 11.41
C PRO A 133 -15.06 2.08 11.52
N ASN A 134 -14.17 2.94 12.00
CA ASN A 134 -14.42 4.37 12.17
C ASN A 134 -14.24 5.17 10.88
N HIS A 135 -13.82 4.54 9.78
CA HIS A 135 -13.64 5.22 8.52
C HIS A 135 -15.00 5.61 7.91
N ARG A 136 -15.17 6.92 7.72
CA ARG A 136 -16.38 7.55 7.16
C ARG A 136 -15.94 8.40 5.97
N ALA A 137 -15.94 7.82 4.79
CA ALA A 137 -15.56 8.49 3.55
C ALA A 137 -16.76 9.16 2.87
N LEU A 138 -16.47 10.26 2.16
CA LEU A 138 -17.40 10.92 1.25
C LEU A 138 -16.70 11.18 -0.09
N VAL A 139 -17.30 10.71 -1.17
CA VAL A 139 -16.90 11.02 -2.55
C VAL A 139 -17.93 11.95 -3.16
N ILE A 140 -17.46 13.07 -3.70
CA ILE A 140 -18.27 14.08 -4.37
C ILE A 140 -17.93 14.16 -5.84
N ARG A 141 -18.99 14.21 -6.65
CA ARG A 141 -18.97 14.68 -8.05
C ARG A 141 -19.94 15.85 -8.20
N ARG A 142 -19.80 16.65 -9.26
CA ARG A 142 -20.70 17.80 -9.43
C ARG A 142 -22.11 17.36 -9.82
N THR A 143 -22.22 16.48 -10.81
CA THR A 143 -23.51 16.02 -11.34
C THR A 143 -23.79 14.56 -10.97
N LEU A 144 -25.07 14.17 -11.03
CA LEU A 144 -25.49 12.79 -10.75
C LEU A 144 -25.01 11.81 -11.82
N ASP A 145 -24.96 12.23 -13.09
CA ASP A 145 -24.54 11.37 -14.20
C ASP A 145 -23.05 11.00 -14.07
N GLU A 146 -22.20 11.99 -13.80
CA GLU A 146 -20.78 11.75 -13.52
C GLU A 146 -20.57 10.90 -12.27
N LEU A 147 -21.36 11.13 -11.22
CA LEU A 147 -21.32 10.30 -10.02
C LEU A 147 -21.67 8.84 -10.32
N THR A 148 -22.64 8.60 -11.21
CA THR A 148 -23.09 7.26 -11.58
C THR A 148 -21.98 6.48 -12.27
N GLU A 149 -21.19 7.11 -13.14
CA GLU A 149 -19.99 6.47 -13.71
C GLU A 149 -18.98 6.06 -12.64
N LEU A 150 -18.77 6.92 -11.64
CA LEU A 150 -17.85 6.65 -10.54
C LEU A 150 -18.35 5.50 -9.65
N ILE A 151 -19.66 5.45 -9.39
CA ILE A 151 -20.30 4.33 -8.69
C ILE A 151 -20.10 3.03 -9.47
N ASN A 152 -20.33 3.04 -10.80
CA ASN A 152 -20.17 1.84 -11.63
C ASN A 152 -18.74 1.30 -11.56
N LYS A 153 -17.72 2.17 -11.69
CA LYS A 153 -16.31 1.78 -11.53
C LYS A 153 -16.04 1.19 -10.14
N SER A 154 -16.62 1.76 -9.08
CA SER A 154 -16.48 1.22 -7.73
C SER A 154 -17.11 -0.16 -7.55
N ARG A 155 -18.22 -0.47 -8.26
CA ARG A 155 -18.90 -1.78 -8.20
C ARG A 155 -18.06 -2.90 -8.80
N GLU A 156 -17.26 -2.62 -9.81
CA GLU A 156 -16.33 -3.58 -10.40
C GLU A 156 -15.14 -3.89 -9.48
N PHE A 157 -14.77 -2.91 -8.65
CA PHE A 157 -13.52 -2.89 -7.92
C PHE A 157 -13.66 -3.28 -6.44
N TYR A 158 -14.59 -2.66 -5.71
CA TYR A 158 -14.68 -2.77 -4.25
C TYR A 158 -15.02 -4.18 -3.74
N PRO A 159 -15.94 -4.96 -4.34
CA PRO A 159 -16.23 -6.32 -3.88
C PRO A 159 -15.04 -7.27 -4.04
N LYS A 160 -14.18 -7.02 -5.03
CA LYS A 160 -12.95 -7.80 -5.23
C LYS A 160 -11.88 -7.42 -4.21
N ALA A 161 -11.69 -6.11 -3.97
CA ALA A 161 -10.72 -5.60 -3.02
C ALA A 161 -11.09 -5.91 -1.56
N PHE A 162 -12.38 -5.82 -1.23
CA PHE A 162 -12.95 -6.11 0.10
C PHE A 162 -14.12 -7.08 -0.04
N PRO A 163 -13.86 -8.40 -0.05
CA PRO A 163 -14.91 -9.41 -0.10
C PRO A 163 -15.94 -9.21 1.01
N GLY A 164 -17.21 -9.05 0.63
CA GLY A 164 -18.31 -8.72 1.54
C GLY A 164 -18.66 -7.23 1.63
N ALA A 165 -17.99 -6.36 0.87
CA ALA A 165 -18.45 -4.99 0.68
C ALA A 165 -19.81 -4.98 -0.04
N VAL A 166 -20.77 -4.20 0.48
CA VAL A 166 -22.14 -4.11 -0.04
C VAL A 166 -22.48 -2.67 -0.38
N PHE A 167 -22.95 -2.45 -1.60
CA PHE A 167 -23.49 -1.15 -2.01
C PHE A 167 -24.97 -1.03 -1.61
N ARG A 168 -25.30 0.06 -0.91
CA ARG A 168 -26.64 0.41 -0.46
C ARG A 168 -27.22 1.45 -1.41
N GLU A 169 -27.89 1.00 -2.47
CA GLU A 169 -28.48 1.85 -3.53
C GLU A 169 -29.27 3.05 -2.98
N ALA A 170 -30.19 2.80 -2.05
CA ALA A 170 -31.07 3.82 -1.48
C ALA A 170 -30.33 4.96 -0.76
N LYS A 171 -29.07 4.74 -0.36
CA LYS A 171 -28.22 5.74 0.31
C LYS A 171 -27.01 6.14 -0.54
N SER A 172 -26.86 5.56 -1.74
CA SER A 172 -25.66 5.66 -2.57
C SER A 172 -24.37 5.49 -1.74
N MET A 173 -24.28 4.38 -0.98
CA MET A 173 -23.24 4.21 0.03
C MET A 173 -22.68 2.79 0.05
N TRP A 174 -21.37 2.65 0.12
CA TRP A 174 -20.69 1.38 0.37
C TRP A 174 -20.53 1.11 1.85
N GLN A 175 -20.91 -0.09 2.28
CA GLN A 175 -20.62 -0.62 3.60
C GLN A 175 -19.58 -1.75 3.48
N PHE A 176 -18.45 -1.59 4.15
CA PHE A 176 -17.35 -2.56 4.13
C PHE A 176 -17.47 -3.57 5.28
N PRO A 177 -16.83 -4.76 5.18
CA PRO A 177 -16.88 -5.79 6.22
C PRO A 177 -16.39 -5.33 7.59
N SER A 178 -15.48 -4.35 7.62
CA SER A 178 -14.97 -3.73 8.85
C SER A 178 -16.03 -2.91 9.60
N GLY A 179 -17.09 -2.46 8.91
CA GLY A 179 -18.01 -1.43 9.39
C GLY A 179 -17.76 -0.03 8.79
N ALA A 180 -16.63 0.17 8.09
CA ALA A 180 -16.36 1.40 7.37
C ALA A 180 -17.48 1.73 6.37
N THR A 181 -17.70 3.01 6.12
CA THR A 181 -18.70 3.46 5.14
C THR A 181 -18.16 4.51 4.20
N ALA A 182 -18.55 4.44 2.93
CA ALA A 182 -18.22 5.43 1.92
C ALA A 182 -19.47 5.93 1.19
N TRP A 183 -19.78 7.21 1.35
CA TRP A 183 -20.93 7.86 0.70
C TRP A 183 -20.52 8.39 -0.66
N PHE A 184 -21.34 8.16 -1.67
CA PHE A 184 -21.20 8.69 -3.01
C PHE A 184 -22.32 9.70 -3.20
N SER A 185 -21.97 10.97 -3.33
CA SER A 185 -22.95 12.05 -3.43
C SER A 185 -22.56 13.06 -4.50
N TYR A 186 -23.54 13.82 -4.96
CA TYR A 186 -23.31 14.89 -5.92
C TYR A 186 -23.49 16.25 -5.25
N LEU A 187 -22.95 17.31 -5.85
CA LEU A 187 -23.12 18.67 -5.38
C LEU A 187 -23.10 19.59 -6.60
N ASP A 188 -24.27 19.98 -7.10
CA ASP A 188 -24.34 20.81 -8.31
C ASP A 188 -24.21 22.31 -7.95
N LYS A 189 -24.86 22.71 -6.86
CA LYS A 189 -24.94 24.10 -6.41
C LYS A 189 -24.36 24.25 -5.01
N ASP A 190 -23.70 25.37 -4.76
CA ASP A 190 -23.09 25.71 -3.47
C ASP A 190 -24.06 25.54 -2.28
N LYS A 191 -25.35 25.84 -2.45
CA LYS A 191 -26.38 25.65 -1.40
C LYS A 191 -26.57 24.19 -0.96
N ASP A 192 -26.19 23.23 -1.80
CA ASP A 192 -26.36 21.80 -1.53
C ASP A 192 -25.34 21.30 -0.48
N VAL A 193 -24.33 22.11 -0.13
CA VAL A 193 -23.39 21.81 0.98
C VAL A 193 -24.11 21.64 2.32
N SER A 194 -25.29 22.25 2.46
CA SER A 194 -26.14 22.14 3.65
C SER A 194 -26.54 20.69 3.98
N ARG A 195 -26.58 19.80 2.99
CA ARG A 195 -26.81 18.34 3.19
C ARG A 195 -25.77 17.69 4.10
N TYR A 196 -24.57 18.25 4.18
CA TYR A 196 -23.48 17.76 5.01
C TYR A 196 -23.38 18.50 6.34
N GLN A 197 -24.32 19.40 6.64
CA GLN A 197 -24.38 20.04 7.96
C GLN A 197 -24.61 18.98 9.03
N GLY A 198 -23.83 19.05 10.12
CA GLY A 198 -23.88 18.07 11.21
C GLY A 198 -23.20 16.73 10.91
N GLN A 199 -22.77 16.49 9.66
CA GLN A 199 -22.03 15.28 9.32
C GLN A 199 -20.53 15.42 9.64
N SER A 200 -19.93 14.27 9.93
CA SER A 200 -18.51 14.11 10.24
C SER A 200 -17.93 13.04 9.34
N PHE A 201 -16.84 13.37 8.65
CA PHE A 201 -16.13 12.46 7.77
C PHE A 201 -14.67 12.35 8.20
N THR A 202 -14.07 11.18 8.01
CA THR A 202 -12.64 10.97 8.24
C THR A 202 -11.83 11.13 6.96
N TRP A 203 -12.49 11.06 5.81
CA TRP A 203 -11.88 11.25 4.49
C TRP A 203 -12.91 11.86 3.53
N ILE A 204 -12.48 12.77 2.67
CA ILE A 204 -13.32 13.38 1.64
C ILE A 204 -12.52 13.45 0.34
N GLY A 205 -13.11 12.93 -0.72
CA GLY A 205 -12.61 13.04 -2.09
C GLY A 205 -13.56 13.85 -2.95
N ILE A 206 -13.05 14.86 -3.64
CA ILE A 206 -13.84 15.66 -4.60
C ILE A 206 -13.21 15.44 -5.97
N ASP A 207 -13.96 14.75 -6.83
CA ASP A 207 -13.52 14.44 -8.17
C ASP A 207 -13.89 15.58 -9.12
N GLU A 208 -12.95 15.97 -9.98
CA GLU A 208 -13.01 17.19 -10.81
C GLU A 208 -13.43 18.45 -10.03
N ILE A 209 -12.76 18.71 -8.90
CA ILE A 209 -12.96 19.92 -8.07
C ILE A 209 -12.85 21.24 -8.86
N THR A 210 -12.11 21.24 -9.96
CA THR A 210 -11.94 22.38 -10.87
C THR A 210 -13.22 22.75 -11.61
N HIS A 211 -14.24 21.90 -11.61
CA HIS A 211 -15.56 22.20 -12.18
C HIS A 211 -16.38 23.17 -11.31
N TYR A 212 -15.99 23.40 -10.05
CA TYR A 212 -16.67 24.37 -9.19
C TYR A 212 -16.14 25.78 -9.46
N PRO A 213 -17.04 26.78 -9.60
CA PRO A 213 -16.64 28.16 -9.89
C PRO A 213 -16.02 28.88 -8.69
N THR A 214 -16.22 28.37 -7.47
CA THR A 214 -15.77 28.99 -6.22
C THR A 214 -15.07 27.94 -5.34
N PRO A 215 -14.17 28.38 -4.43
CA PRO A 215 -13.54 27.48 -3.45
C PRO A 215 -14.49 27.05 -2.32
N TYR A 216 -15.70 27.61 -2.24
CA TYR A 216 -16.62 27.45 -1.12
C TYR A 216 -16.94 25.99 -0.81
N VAL A 217 -17.16 25.17 -1.85
CA VAL A 217 -17.45 23.73 -1.69
C VAL A 217 -16.29 23.02 -1.00
N TRP A 218 -15.05 23.30 -1.42
CA TRP A 218 -13.86 22.73 -0.80
C TRP A 218 -13.71 23.17 0.66
N GLU A 219 -13.78 24.47 0.92
CA GLU A 219 -13.62 25.04 2.27
C GLU A 219 -14.67 24.47 3.24
N TYR A 220 -15.92 24.40 2.78
CA TYR A 220 -17.01 23.86 3.58
C TYR A 220 -16.81 22.37 3.88
N LEU A 221 -16.52 21.56 2.86
CA LEU A 221 -16.32 20.11 3.04
C LEU A 221 -15.09 19.81 3.90
N ARG A 222 -13.99 20.55 3.72
CA ARG A 222 -12.79 20.45 4.58
C ARG A 222 -13.13 20.68 6.05
N SER A 223 -14.06 21.57 6.36
CA SER A 223 -14.53 21.79 7.75
C SER A 223 -15.31 20.61 8.37
N ARG A 224 -15.72 19.64 7.54
CA ARG A 224 -16.39 18.38 7.95
C ARG A 224 -15.40 17.24 8.18
N LEU A 225 -14.13 17.40 7.84
CA LEU A 225 -13.06 16.45 8.18
C LEU A 225 -12.81 16.52 9.69
N ARG A 226 -13.36 15.55 10.40
CA ARG A 226 -13.33 15.46 11.87
C ARG A 226 -13.23 13.99 12.25
N THR A 227 -12.14 13.65 12.90
CA THR A 227 -11.92 12.34 13.50
C THR A 227 -11.26 12.51 14.87
N THR A 228 -11.64 11.66 15.81
CA THR A 228 -10.94 11.48 17.09
C THR A 228 -10.11 10.21 17.11
N ASP A 229 -10.18 9.42 16.05
CA ASP A 229 -9.40 8.20 15.88
C ASP A 229 -7.97 8.58 15.43
N PRO A 230 -6.93 8.24 16.22
CA PRO A 230 -5.54 8.51 15.86
C PRO A 230 -4.95 7.47 14.89
N SER A 231 -5.69 6.39 14.59
CA SER A 231 -5.24 5.29 13.72
C SER A 231 -5.61 5.45 12.26
#